data_AF-A0A414ZAY8-F1
#
_entry.id   AF-A0A414ZAY8-F1
#
_cell.length_a   1.000
_cell.length_b   1.000
_cell.length_c   1.000
_cell.angle_alpha   90.00
_cell.angle_beta   90.00
_cell.angle_gamma   90.00
#
_symmetry.space_group_name_H-M   'P 1'
#
loop_
_entity.id
_entity.type
_entity.pdbx_description
1 polymer ?
#
loop_
_entity_poly.entity_id
_entity_poly.type
_entity_poly.pdbx_seq_one_letter_code
_entity_poly.pdbx_strand_id
1 'polypeptide(L)' 'MEEKVLSIVNRIRVSKGLTTLQSLDASSNLRNDLGLTSFDLAELTVHIEDEFEIDIFEDGLVNTVGEVLAKLEK' A
#
# COMPACT_ATOMS: atom_id res chain seq x y z
N MET A 1 2.23 -1.13 -12.76
CA MET A 1 1.31 -0.69 -11.69
C MET A 1 2.00 -0.79 -10.34
N GLU A 2 2.73 -1.88 -10.07
CA GLU A 2 3.59 -2.03 -8.88
C GLU A 2 4.53 -0.85 -8.59
N GLU A 3 5.19 -0.26 -9.58
CA GLU A 3 6.10 0.88 -9.36
C GLU A 3 5.40 2.11 -8.73
N LYS A 4 4.15 2.38 -9.13
CA LYS A 4 3.35 3.46 -8.55
C LYS A 4 2.95 3.13 -7.11
N VAL A 5 2.47 1.91 -6.86
CA VAL A 5 2.12 1.46 -5.50
C VAL A 5 3.34 1.52 -4.59
N LEU A 6 4.50 1.08 -5.09
CA LEU A 6 5.79 1.16 -4.40
C LEU A 6 6.13 2.61 -4.08
N SER A 7 5.94 3.54 -5.02
CA SER A 7 6.16 4.97 -4.81
C SER A 7 5.24 5.54 -3.73
N ILE A 8 3.95 5.20 -3.74
CA ILE A 8 2.98 5.64 -2.72
C ILE A 8 3.38 5.10 -1.34
N VAL A 9 3.64 3.80 -1.25
CA VAL A 9 4.09 3.14 0.00
C VAL A 9 5.38 3.78 0.51
N ASN A 10 6.33 4.06 -0.39
CA ASN A 10 7.57 4.75 -0.05
C ASN A 10 7.33 6.18 0.44
N ARG A 11 6.37 6.90 -0.13
CA ARG A 11 5.98 8.24 0.34
C ARG A 11 5.50 8.21 1.78
N ILE A 12 4.63 7.27 2.12
CA ILE A 12 4.10 7.09 3.48
C ILE A 12 5.24 6.67 4.43
N ARG A 13 6.09 5.73 4.01
CA ARG A 13 7.26 5.31 4.78
C ARG A 13 8.21 6.46 5.07
N VAL A 14 8.57 7.25 4.05
CA VAL A 14 9.45 8.41 4.21
C VAL A 14 8.80 9.47 5.11
N SER A 15 7.49 9.67 5.02
CA SER A 15 6.74 10.57 5.92
C SER A 15 6.88 10.16 7.40
N LYS A 16 6.93 8.84 7.67
CA LYS A 16 7.23 8.29 9.01
C LYS A 16 8.71 8.28 9.39
N GLY A 17 9.62 8.61 8.48
CA GLY A 17 11.07 8.44 8.68
C GLY A 17 11.57 7.00 8.52
N LEU A 18 10.80 6.13 7.86
CA LEU A 18 11.20 4.77 7.50
C LEU A 18 11.98 4.74 6.18
N THR A 19 12.74 3.67 5.97
CA THR A 19 13.47 3.42 4.73
C THR A 19 12.53 3.07 3.58
N THR A 20 12.87 3.59 2.39
CA THR A 20 12.22 3.21 1.15
C THR A 20 12.47 1.74 0.82
N LEU A 21 11.43 1.07 0.34
CA LEU A 21 11.50 -0.25 -0.27
C LEU A 21 12.02 -0.13 -1.70
N GLN A 22 12.82 -1.11 -2.12
CA GLN A 22 13.23 -1.24 -3.52
C GLN A 22 12.20 -2.01 -4.35
N SER A 23 11.45 -2.91 -3.70
CA SER A 23 10.45 -3.75 -4.33
C SER A 23 9.35 -4.07 -3.31
N LEU A 24 8.13 -4.23 -3.82
CA LEU A 24 6.97 -4.64 -3.06
C LEU A 24 6.86 -6.17 -3.15
N ASP A 25 6.97 -6.85 -2.02
CA ASP A 25 6.82 -8.30 -1.99
C ASP A 25 5.36 -8.64 -1.71
N ALA A 26 4.70 -9.41 -2.58
CA ALA A 26 3.29 -9.77 -2.41
C ALA A 26 3.03 -10.52 -1.09
N SER A 27 4.05 -11.23 -0.59
CA SER A 27 4.07 -11.94 0.69
C SER A 27 4.12 -11.00 1.90
N SER A 28 4.63 -9.77 1.72
CA SER A 28 4.84 -8.84 2.81
C SER A 28 3.52 -8.36 3.39
N ASN A 29 3.44 -8.41 4.72
CA ASN A 29 2.28 -7.92 5.45
C ASN A 29 2.39 -6.40 5.66
N LEU A 30 1.35 -5.66 5.30
CA LEU A 30 1.32 -4.20 5.42
C LEU A 30 1.57 -3.71 6.85
N ARG A 31 1.05 -4.43 7.85
CA ARG A 31 1.18 -4.04 9.26
C ARG A 31 2.45 -4.60 9.90
N ASN A 32 2.69 -5.91 9.75
CA ASN A 32 3.80 -6.59 10.43
C ASN A 32 5.16 -6.38 9.73
N ASP A 33 5.19 -6.38 8.39
CA ASP A 33 6.43 -6.29 7.63
C ASP A 33 6.72 -4.83 7.23
N LEU A 34 5.70 -4.13 6.71
CA LEU A 34 5.86 -2.73 6.33
C LEU A 34 5.76 -1.75 7.51
N GLY A 35 5.17 -2.15 8.64
CA GLY A 35 4.99 -1.29 9.81
C GLY A 35 3.91 -0.23 9.62
N LEU A 36 2.96 -0.45 8.70
CA LEU A 36 1.85 0.47 8.44
C LEU A 36 0.78 0.29 9.52
N THR A 37 0.40 1.39 10.13
CA THR A 37 -0.72 1.47 11.07
C THR A 37 -2.04 1.63 10.31
N SER A 38 -3.17 1.51 10.98
CA SER A 38 -4.49 1.79 10.37
C SER A 38 -4.57 3.19 9.75
N PHE A 39 -3.83 4.17 10.29
CA PHE A 39 -3.75 5.52 9.72
C PHE A 39 -2.99 5.53 8.39
N ASP A 40 -1.84 4.87 8.34
CA ASP A 40 -1.04 4.75 7.13
C ASP A 40 -1.78 3.98 6.02
N LEU A 41 -2.58 2.98 6.40
CA LEU A 41 -3.45 2.27 5.47
C LEU A 41 -4.56 3.16 4.91
N ALA A 42 -5.11 4.06 5.71
CA ALA A 42 -6.08 5.04 5.25
C ALA A 42 -5.41 6.06 4.29
N GLU A 43 -4.19 6.52 4.59
CA GLU A 43 -3.44 7.36 3.65
C GLU A 43 -3.11 6.61 2.35
N LEU A 44 -2.74 5.33 2.44
CA LEU A 44 -2.48 4.47 1.30
C LEU A 44 -3.71 4.35 0.40
N THR A 45 -4.88 4.08 0.97
CA THR A 45 -6.11 3.94 0.17
C THR A 45 -6.50 5.26 -0.50
N VAL A 46 -6.37 6.39 0.20
CA VAL A 46 -6.68 7.72 -0.38
C VAL A 46 -5.74 8.04 -1.54
N HIS A 47 -4.44 7.75 -1.42
CA HIS A 47 -3.50 7.95 -2.51
C HIS A 47 -3.75 7.03 -3.69
N ILE A 48 -4.11 5.77 -3.42
CA ILE A 48 -4.46 4.82 -4.47
C ILE A 48 -5.77 5.23 -5.16
N GLU A 49 -6.80 5.65 -4.42
CA GLU A 49 -8.06 6.14 -4.97
C GLU A 49 -7.84 7.41 -5.81
N ASP A 50 -6.99 8.34 -5.38
CA ASP A 50 -6.64 9.54 -6.17
C ASP A 50 -5.88 9.19 -7.46
N GLU A 51 -4.99 8.19 -7.44
CA GLU A 51 -4.16 7.83 -8.60
C GLU A 51 -4.79 6.80 -9.55
N PHE A 52 -5.66 5.93 -9.05
CA PHE A 52 -6.23 4.79 -9.77
C PHE A 52 -7.75 4.75 -9.75
N GLU A 53 -8.42 5.61 -8.97
CA GLU A 53 -9.88 5.60 -8.77
C GLU A 53 -10.40 4.24 -8.26
N ILE A 54 -9.57 3.54 -7.47
CA ILE A 54 -9.84 2.21 -6.90
C ILE A 54 -9.73 2.29 -5.37
N ASP A 55 -10.79 1.90 -4.67
CA ASP A 55 -10.75 1.68 -3.22
C ASP A 55 -10.37 0.22 -2.92
N ILE A 56 -9.15 0.03 -2.42
CA ILE A 56 -8.61 -1.29 -2.11
C ILE A 56 -9.26 -1.94 -0.87
N PHE A 57 -9.95 -1.16 -0.03
CA PHE A 57 -10.64 -1.64 1.17
C PHE A 57 -12.15 -1.84 0.97
N GLU A 58 -12.70 -1.53 -0.22
CA GLU A 58 -14.14 -1.63 -0.50
C GLU A 58 -14.70 -3.04 -0.22
N ASP A 59 -13.92 -4.07 -0.56
CA ASP A 59 -14.33 -5.47 -0.48
C ASP A 59 -13.86 -6.17 0.82
N GLY A 60 -13.15 -5.44 1.70
CA GLY A 60 -12.68 -5.97 2.98
C GLY A 60 -11.31 -5.47 3.44
N LEU A 61 -10.82 -6.03 4.55
CA LEU A 61 -9.52 -5.70 5.13
C LEU A 61 -8.37 -6.27 4.29
N VAL A 62 -7.50 -5.40 3.79
CA VAL A 62 -6.27 -5.77 3.09
C VAL A 62 -5.13 -5.97 4.11
N ASN A 63 -4.46 -7.13 4.07
CA ASN A 63 -3.40 -7.47 5.02
C ASN A 63 -2.03 -7.55 4.36
N THR A 64 -1.95 -8.02 3.12
CA THR A 64 -0.69 -8.13 2.38
C THR A 64 -0.65 -7.22 1.18
N VAL A 65 0.57 -6.91 0.74
CA VAL A 65 0.80 -6.15 -0.49
C VAL A 65 0.22 -6.86 -1.70
N GLY A 66 0.27 -8.20 -1.74
CA GLY A 66 -0.28 -8.98 -2.84
C GLY A 66 -1.79 -8.78 -3.02
N GLU A 67 -2.54 -8.61 -1.93
CA GLU A 67 -3.96 -8.30 -2.01
C GLU A 67 -4.20 -6.89 -2.59
N VAL A 68 -3.40 -5.90 -2.20
CA VAL A 68 -3.45 -4.54 -2.76
C VAL A 68 -3.20 -4.59 -4.27
N LEU A 69 -2.14 -5.26 -4.69
CA LEU A 69 -1.77 -5.39 -6.10
C LEU A 69 -2.86 -6.12 -6.90
N ALA A 70 -3.38 -7.23 -6.36
CA ALA A 70 -4.46 -7.98 -7.01
C ALA A 70 -5.75 -7.18 -7.17
N LYS A 71 -6.04 -6.24 -6.26
CA LYS A 71 -7.17 -5.30 -6.40
C LYS A 71 -6.93 -4.26 -7.49
N LEU A 72 -5.68 -3.84 -7.69
CA LEU A 72 -5.29 -2.84 -8.69
C LEU A 72 -5.07 -3.41 -10.08
N GLU A 73 -4.77 -4.70 -10.20
CA GLU A 73 -4.65 -5.40 -11.50
C GLU A 73 -6.00 -5.84 -12.09
N LYS A 74 -7.10 -5.61 -11.38
CA LYS A 74 -8.44 -6.07 -11.76
C LYS A 74 -9.19 -5.04 -12.60
#